data_AF-A0A7Y6EVQ4-F1
#
_entry.id   AF-A0A7Y6EVQ4-F1
#
_cell.length_a   1.000
_cell.length_b   1.000
_cell.length_c   1.000
_cell.angle_alpha   90.00
_cell.angle_beta   90.00
_cell.angle_gamma   90.00
#
_symmetry.space_group_name_H-M   'P 1'
#
loop_
_entity.id
_entity.type
_entity.pdbx_description
1 polymer ?
#
loop_
_entity_poly.entity_id
_entity_poly.type
_entity_poly.pdbx_seq_one_letter_code
_entity_poly.pdbx_strand_id
1 'polypeptide(L)'
;MQEISIPEHYEVRLHNGHFDLAQHEEAHTGYYEGKMETLSGEPPQGHIPHGYHWISIPGHYDRHGDHDHYEAPHWALHEHH
;
A
#
# COMPACT_ATOMS: atom_id res chain seq x y z
N MET A 1 13.42 12.77 8.73
CA MET A 1 12.54 11.60 8.83
C MET A 1 11.16 12.12 9.20
N GLN A 2 10.14 11.77 8.43
CA GLN A 2 8.74 12.07 8.76
C GLN A 2 8.00 10.75 8.81
N GLU A 3 7.24 10.57 9.88
CA GLU A 3 6.38 9.40 10.07
C GLU A 3 5.13 9.53 9.20
N ILE A 4 4.65 8.40 8.71
CA ILE A 4 3.42 8.29 7.95
C ILE A 4 2.57 7.17 8.53
N SER A 5 1.27 7.44 8.68
CA SER A 5 0.32 6.40 9.09
C SER A 5 -0.12 5.66 7.84
N ILE A 6 0.08 4.35 7.83
CA ILE A 6 -0.41 3.45 6.78
C ILE A 6 -1.62 2.70 7.34
N PRO A 7 -2.82 2.85 6.75
CA PRO A 7 -3.99 2.08 7.18
C PRO A 7 -3.80 0.60 6.82
N GLU A 8 -4.61 -0.25 7.44
CA GLU A 8 -4.68 -1.66 7.04
C GLU A 8 -5.09 -1.77 5.58
N HIS A 9 -4.51 -2.70 4.85
CA HIS A 9 -4.79 -2.83 3.43
C HIS A 9 -4.47 -4.22 2.91
N TYR A 10 -4.93 -4.48 1.70
CA TYR A 10 -4.59 -5.67 0.96
C TYR A 10 -3.76 -5.28 -0.26
N GLU A 11 -2.59 -5.92 -0.38
CA GLU A 11 -1.85 -5.92 -1.63
C GLU A 11 -2.70 -6.56 -2.74
N VAL A 12 -2.61 -6.00 -3.95
CA VAL A 12 -3.31 -6.54 -5.11
C VAL A 12 -2.35 -7.21 -6.07
N ARG A 13 -2.66 -8.45 -6.46
CA ARG A 13 -1.96 -9.14 -7.55
C ARG A 13 -2.85 -9.27 -8.78
N LEU A 14 -2.28 -8.95 -9.94
CA LEU A 14 -2.95 -9.11 -11.22
C LEU A 14 -2.66 -10.49 -11.80
N HIS A 15 -3.68 -11.34 -11.90
CA HIS A 15 -3.61 -12.67 -12.50
C HIS A 15 -4.62 -12.77 -13.64
N ASN A 16 -4.15 -12.93 -14.89
CA ASN A 16 -5.00 -13.12 -16.08
C ASN A 16 -6.15 -12.09 -16.23
N GLY A 17 -5.93 -10.84 -15.80
CA GLY A 17 -6.95 -9.78 -15.86
C GLY A 17 -7.91 -9.74 -14.66
N HIS A 18 -7.67 -10.55 -13.63
CA HIS A 18 -8.38 -10.50 -12.35
C HIS A 18 -7.47 -9.96 -11.24
N PHE A 19 -8.04 -9.17 -10.33
CA PHE A 19 -7.36 -8.70 -9.14
C PHE A 19 -7.68 -9.64 -7.99
N ASP A 20 -6.65 -10.35 -7.52
CA ASP A 20 -6.73 -11.16 -6.30
C ASP A 20 -6.12 -10.36 -5.14
N LEU A 21 -6.73 -10.48 -3.96
CA LEU A 21 -6.14 -9.99 -2.72
C LEU A 21 -4.99 -10.92 -2.34
N ALA A 22 -3.79 -10.37 -2.21
CA ALA A 22 -2.58 -11.15 -2.05
C ALA A 22 -2.16 -11.32 -0.59
N GLN A 23 -1.74 -10.22 0.03
CA GLN A 23 -1.29 -10.16 1.42
C GLN A 23 -2.08 -9.07 2.14
N HIS A 24 -2.55 -9.40 3.34
CA HIS A 24 -3.15 -8.42 4.25
C HIS A 24 -2.06 -7.84 5.13
N GLU A 25 -2.00 -6.51 5.16
CA GLU A 25 -1.08 -5.69 5.93
C GLU A 25 -1.89 -5.00 7.05
N GLU A 26 -1.48 -5.20 8.31
CA GLU A 26 -2.09 -4.48 9.43
C GLU A 26 -1.68 -2.99 9.40
N ALA A 27 -2.54 -2.13 9.95
CA ALA A 27 -2.23 -0.71 10.07
C ALA A 27 -0.93 -0.50 10.84
N HIS A 28 -0.01 0.29 10.28
CA HIS A 28 1.32 0.52 10.86
C HIS A 28 1.79 1.96 10.61
N THR A 29 2.98 2.27 11.11
CA THR A 29 3.63 3.57 10.91
C THR A 29 4.96 3.36 10.20
N GLY A 30 5.00 3.76 8.94
CA GLY A 30 6.23 3.84 8.17
C GLY A 30 6.90 5.21 8.34
N TYR A 31 8.09 5.36 7.75
CA TYR A 31 8.73 6.66 7.62
C TYR A 31 9.44 6.80 6.27
N TYR A 32 9.75 8.03 5.85
CA TYR A 32 10.58 8.24 4.67
C TYR A 32 11.79 9.12 4.96
N GLU A 33 12.89 8.82 4.25
CA GLU A 33 14.13 9.57 4.30
C GLU A 33 14.24 10.51 3.08
N GLY A 34 13.76 11.75 3.24
CA GLY A 34 13.95 12.79 2.22
C GLY A 34 12.64 13.27 1.60
N LYS A 35 12.48 13.12 0.28
CA LYS A 35 11.24 13.47 -0.41
C LYS A 35 10.33 12.26 -0.44
N MET A 36 9.07 12.44 -0.06
CA MET A 36 8.06 11.39 -0.16
C MET A 36 7.92 10.97 -1.63
N GLU A 37 8.18 9.70 -1.91
CA GLU A 37 7.89 9.12 -3.21
C GLU A 37 6.39 8.77 -3.22
N THR A 38 5.62 9.54 -3.97
CA THR A 38 4.19 9.28 -4.15
C THR A 38 3.98 8.54 -5.46
N LEU A 39 3.03 7.62 -5.47
CA LEU A 39 2.63 6.99 -6.70
C LEU A 39 1.94 8.00 -7.63
N SER A 40 2.34 8.06 -8.90
CA SER A 40 1.74 8.92 -9.92
C SER A 40 0.89 8.09 -10.88
N GLY A 41 -0.35 8.49 -11.13
CA GLY A 41 -1.23 7.87 -12.11
C GLY A 41 -2.61 7.55 -11.55
N GLU A 42 -3.40 6.82 -12.32
CA GLU A 42 -4.69 6.28 -11.88
C GLU A 42 -4.49 4.91 -11.22
N PRO A 43 -5.38 4.50 -10.30
CA PRO A 43 -5.39 3.14 -9.78
C PRO A 43 -5.60 2.11 -10.90
N PRO A 44 -5.21 0.84 -10.68
CA PRO A 44 -5.42 -0.20 -11.66
C PRO A 44 -6.90 -0.32 -12.05
N GLN A 45 -7.16 -0.40 -13.36
CA GLN A 45 -8.52 -0.54 -13.88
C GLN A 45 -8.98 -2.00 -13.78
N GLY A 46 -10.16 -2.23 -13.19
CA GLY A 46 -10.79 -3.55 -13.10
C GLY A 46 -11.86 -3.62 -12.02
N HIS A 47 -12.40 -4.81 -11.79
CA HIS A 47 -13.45 -5.03 -10.80
C HIS A 47 -12.84 -5.00 -9.39
N ILE A 48 -13.32 -4.06 -8.57
CA ILE A 48 -12.97 -3.97 -7.15
C ILE A 48 -13.99 -4.80 -6.36
N PRO A 49 -13.57 -5.67 -5.43
CA PRO A 49 -14.49 -6.38 -4.54
C PRO A 49 -15.43 -5.41 -3.81
N HIS A 50 -16.68 -5.84 -3.61
CA HIS A 50 -17.68 -5.00 -2.93
C HIS A 50 -17.22 -4.67 -1.51
N GLY A 51 -17.27 -3.39 -1.13
CA GLY A 51 -16.81 -2.91 0.18
C GLY A 51 -15.33 -2.51 0.24
N TYR A 52 -14.62 -2.44 -0.89
CA TYR A 52 -13.23 -2.00 -0.97
C TYR A 52 -13.07 -0.78 -1.89
N HIS A 53 -12.03 0.02 -1.63
CA HIS A 53 -11.59 1.10 -2.53
C HIS A 53 -10.07 1.15 -2.63
N TRP A 54 -9.57 1.73 -3.73
CA TRP A 54 -8.13 1.94 -3.93
C TRP A 54 -7.59 3.05 -3.04
N ILE A 55 -6.45 2.78 -2.42
CA ILE A 55 -5.63 3.77 -1.72
C ILE A 55 -4.21 3.77 -2.29
N SER A 56 -3.59 4.95 -2.32
CA SER A 56 -2.17 5.09 -2.68
C SER A 56 -1.32 5.01 -1.42
N ILE A 57 -0.42 4.04 -1.36
CA ILE A 57 0.59 3.95 -0.31
C ILE A 57 1.87 4.62 -0.84
N PRO A 58 2.36 5.70 -0.20
CA PRO A 58 3.63 6.30 -0.58
C PRO A 58 4.80 5.37 -0.23
N GLY A 59 5.92 5.53 -0.91
CA GLY A 59 7.13 4.77 -0.61
C GLY A 59 7.63 5.09 0.79
N HIS A 60 7.95 4.05 1.56
CA HIS A 60 8.28 4.18 2.96
C HIS A 60 9.21 3.07 3.44
N TYR A 61 9.76 3.27 4.63
CA TYR A 61 10.56 2.29 5.34
C TYR A 61 9.79 1.82 6.56
N ASP A 62 9.75 0.50 6.74
CA ASP A 62 9.31 -0.14 7.97
C ASP A 62 10.48 -0.68 8.74
N ARG A 63 10.39 -0.55 10.06
CA ARG A 63 11.41 -1.06 10.98
C ARG A 63 11.04 -2.46 11.45
N HIS A 64 11.78 -3.44 10.95
CA HIS A 64 11.67 -4.83 11.39
C HIS A 64 12.94 -5.24 12.15
N GLY A 65 12.91 -5.10 13.47
CA GLY A 65 14.07 -5.39 14.32
C GLY A 65 15.18 -4.34 14.15
N ASP A 66 16.37 -4.78 13.79
CA ASP A 66 17.56 -3.95 13.53
C ASP A 66 17.75 -3.59 12.06
N HIS A 67 16.80 -3.96 11.20
CA HIS A 67 16.81 -3.66 9.77
C HIS A 67 15.60 -2.81 9.38
N ASP A 68 15.84 -1.90 8.43
CA ASP A 68 14.79 -1.12 7.78
C ASP A 68 14.48 -1.76 6.40
N HIS A 69 13.22 -2.03 6.12
CA HIS A 69 12.75 -2.56 4.83
C HIS A 69 12.15 -1.42 4.01
N TYR A 70 12.67 -1.18 2.80
CA TYR A 70 12.07 -0.20 1.90
C TYR A 70 10.93 -0.83 1.12
N GLU A 71 9.77 -0.20 1.20
CA GLU A 71 8.62 -0.49 0.38
C GLU A 71 8.41 0.62 -0.65
N ALA A 72 8.37 0.24 -1.92
CA ALA A 72 8.12 1.16 -3.00
C ALA A 72 6.67 1.67 -2.96
N PRO A 73 6.38 2.88 -3.46
CA PRO A 73 5.01 3.36 -3.57
C PRO A 73 4.19 2.37 -4.41
N HIS A 74 2.99 2.03 -3.95
CA HIS A 74 2.11 1.08 -4.65
C HIS A 74 0.62 1.42 -4.42
N TRP A 75 -0.25 0.80 -5.22
CA TRP A 75 -1.71 0.83 -5.01
C TRP A 75 -2.13 -0.37 -4.18
N ALA A 76 -2.99 -0.14 -3.19
CA ALA A 76 -3.57 -1.18 -2.34
C ALA A 76 -5.08 -1.01 -2.20
N LEU A 77 -5.77 -2.05 -1.73
CA LEU A 77 -7.20 -2.00 -1.43
C LEU A 77 -7.43 -1.88 0.07
N HIS A 78 -8.28 -0.93 0.48
CA HIS A 78 -8.70 -0.72 1.86
C HIS A 78 -10.20 -0.99 2.01
N GLU A 79 -10.58 -1.63 3.11
CA GLU A 79 -11.98 -1.92 3.44
C GLU A 79 -12.72 -0.62 3.80
N HIS A 80 -14.00 -0.54 3.43
CA HIS A 80 -14.89 0.51 3.91
C HIS A 80 -15.24 0.25 5.38
N HIS A 81 -14.53 0.90 6.30
CA HIS A 81 -14.85 0.92 7.74
C HIS A 81 -16.04 1.82 8.08
#